data_AF-A0A7R8ARW8-F1
#
_entry.id   AF-A0A7R8ARW8-F1
#
_cell.length_a   1.000
_cell.length_b   1.000
_cell.length_c   1.000
_cell.angle_alpha   90.00
_cell.angle_beta   90.00
_cell.angle_gamma   90.00
#
_symmetry.space_group_name_H-M   'P 1'
#
loop_
_entity.id
_entity.type
_entity.pdbx_description
1 polymer ?
#
loop_
_entity_poly.entity_id
_entity_poly.type
_entity_poly.pdbx_seq_one_letter_code
_entity_poly.pdbx_strand_id
1 'polypeptide(L)'
;MHLSIVLSLCAFVGQVVAGSGSTETNGQSHNVSFVNKHNYYFDVDGHVVNSVNGKVDWIDEQYFWIVNASLSYSSKDLVNWYRNPTELFNISEPVNAKACSGIFGSCDRPKVIYNEKTSKYVLMAFAAPGSEPGIPVFTSDYLTHGYTFQGHLIQKTWWYGQGVEDLSLAVIDGEGYVIYTTWDMISAIVTDGSLGSIWPAFSQTVVIEKLTDDFLNSTGESSIVIQQGGDFPVTTNSSNLVDGQVESPDLFRRGDWWYMVGSGTCSFCNGTTTVAYRSKSWKGPWTFQFVDSDLTCGGQGMGVMTVPRANNDEAEFLYQADRPSIAPLGLGYTGGAIGHGFWKLNFNPDGSISKIDCSPDAQTTVQAPISSKDIPTTGLATTATDGSGNNKDYWAESNYPSTWFYQTWTSSKSGNLSSVGINLGAISPNQPLAVFVFRYPHDADFTAPFFKWETLGWAPVTADNVTVSLDVVKVSVGASVKKGDRLGFALTVGYPMKKAPSLPRSSPTASVWGYLMTDQVEDGHILYVLNKSHVSFQEGYESPVRVLEERELKWYARVD
;
A
#
# COMPACT_ATOMS: atom_id res chain seq x y z
N MET A 1 -2.14 -30.20 72.23
CA MET A 1 -2.19 -30.89 70.92
C MET A 1 -3.07 -30.03 70.02
N HIS A 2 -2.47 -29.01 69.40
CA HIS A 2 -3.16 -27.99 68.60
C HIS A 2 -3.00 -28.31 67.13
N LEU A 3 -4.12 -28.37 66.41
CA LEU A 3 -4.17 -28.53 64.96
C LEU A 3 -4.50 -27.18 64.34
N SER A 4 -3.56 -26.61 63.59
CA SER A 4 -3.72 -25.36 62.86
C SER A 4 -4.33 -25.64 61.49
N ILE A 5 -5.47 -25.01 61.18
CA ILE A 5 -6.03 -24.90 59.83
C ILE A 5 -5.62 -23.52 59.31
N VAL A 6 -4.79 -23.51 58.26
CA VAL A 6 -4.44 -22.30 57.50
C VAL A 6 -5.40 -22.22 56.31
N LEU A 7 -6.29 -21.22 56.33
CA LEU A 7 -7.06 -20.81 55.16
C LEU A 7 -6.21 -19.78 54.39
N SER A 8 -5.73 -20.14 53.20
CA SER A 8 -5.03 -19.21 52.31
C SER A 8 -6.06 -18.51 51.41
N LEU A 9 -6.26 -17.21 51.64
CA LEU A 9 -7.03 -16.33 50.76
C LEU A 9 -6.11 -15.88 49.62
N CYS A 10 -6.24 -16.49 48.44
CA CYS A 10 -5.62 -15.95 47.22
C CYS A 10 -6.50 -14.82 46.68
N ALA A 11 -6.12 -13.58 46.93
CA ALA A 11 -6.62 -12.42 46.19
C ALA A 11 -5.98 -12.44 44.79
N PHE A 12 -6.74 -12.84 43.77
CA PHE A 12 -6.41 -12.55 42.38
C PHE A 12 -6.61 -11.05 42.16
N VAL A 13 -5.52 -10.29 42.19
CA VAL A 13 -5.49 -8.94 41.60
C VAL A 13 -5.38 -9.15 40.09
N GLY A 14 -6.51 -9.17 39.40
CA GLY A 14 -6.53 -9.00 37.95
C GLY A 14 -6.11 -7.58 37.63
N GLN A 15 -4.90 -7.39 37.10
CA GLN A 15 -4.57 -6.17 36.39
C GLN A 15 -5.38 -6.16 35.09
N VAL A 16 -6.41 -5.34 35.07
CA VAL A 16 -7.09 -4.87 33.87
C VAL A 16 -6.14 -3.89 33.19
N VAL A 17 -5.59 -4.27 32.04
CA VAL A 17 -4.90 -3.33 31.14
C VAL A 17 -6.00 -2.68 30.30
N ALA A 18 -6.21 -1.38 30.54
CA ALA A 18 -7.06 -0.52 29.72
C ALA A 18 -6.15 0.39 28.89
N GLY A 19 -6.49 0.60 27.62
CA GLY A 19 -6.07 1.80 26.89
C GLY A 19 -5.46 1.57 25.50
N SER A 20 -6.28 1.71 24.46
CA SER A 20 -5.86 2.35 23.21
C SER A 20 -5.37 3.77 23.53
N GLY A 21 -4.05 3.92 23.65
CA GLY A 21 -3.39 5.12 24.17
C GLY A 21 -2.00 4.86 24.74
N SER A 22 -1.57 3.60 24.86
CA SER A 22 -0.16 3.17 24.90
C SER A 22 -0.13 1.65 24.95
N THR A 23 -0.01 1.00 23.80
CA THR A 23 0.28 -0.42 23.73
C THR A 23 1.74 -0.63 24.13
N GLU A 24 2.00 -0.69 25.44
CA GLU A 24 3.23 -1.30 25.91
C GLU A 24 3.23 -2.76 25.44
N THR A 25 4.15 -3.09 24.53
CA THR A 25 4.37 -4.48 24.15
C THR A 25 5.54 -4.99 24.97
N ASN A 26 5.30 -5.97 25.84
CA ASN A 26 6.36 -6.76 26.46
C ASN A 26 6.87 -7.73 25.39
N GLY A 27 7.84 -7.30 24.59
CA GLY A 27 8.30 -8.08 23.45
C GLY A 27 9.66 -7.64 22.94
N GLN A 28 10.26 -8.49 22.12
CA GLN A 28 11.43 -8.09 21.34
C GLN A 28 11.01 -6.99 20.36
N SER A 29 11.86 -5.99 20.19
CA SER A 29 11.72 -4.97 19.16
C SER A 29 12.93 -5.02 18.24
N HIS A 30 12.77 -4.47 17.04
CA HIS A 30 13.87 -4.32 16.09
C HIS A 30 13.78 -3.01 15.32
N ASN A 31 14.92 -2.59 14.76
CA ASN A 31 14.97 -1.42 13.90
C ASN A 31 14.43 -1.77 12.52
N VAL A 32 13.41 -1.04 12.08
CA VAL A 32 12.89 -1.08 10.72
C VAL A 32 13.23 0.22 10.03
N SER A 33 13.80 0.13 8.84
CA SER A 33 14.20 1.29 8.07
C SER A 33 13.43 1.38 6.75
N PHE A 34 12.97 2.60 6.44
CA PHE A 34 12.36 2.93 5.16
C PHE A 34 13.22 3.96 4.44
N VAL A 35 13.54 3.70 3.19
CA VAL A 35 14.36 4.57 2.33
C VAL A 35 13.45 5.16 1.25
N ASN A 36 13.51 6.47 1.02
CA ASN A 36 12.57 7.17 0.16
C ASN A 36 12.58 6.71 -1.31
N LYS A 37 13.72 6.22 -1.81
CA LYS A 37 13.83 5.66 -3.17
C LYS A 37 13.25 4.24 -3.31
N HIS A 38 13.00 3.54 -2.20
CA HIS A 38 12.30 2.25 -2.20
C HIS A 38 10.80 2.49 -2.41
N ASN A 39 10.36 2.45 -3.67
CA ASN A 39 8.97 2.69 -4.02
C ASN A 39 8.08 1.46 -3.84
N TYR A 40 8.59 0.26 -4.12
CA TYR A 40 7.80 -0.97 -4.06
C TYR A 40 8.20 -1.82 -2.86
N TYR A 41 7.17 -2.29 -2.15
CA TYR A 41 7.28 -3.29 -1.09
C TYR A 41 6.71 -4.61 -1.60
N PHE A 42 7.22 -5.71 -1.07
CA PHE A 42 6.84 -7.05 -1.51
C PHE A 42 6.35 -7.89 -0.34
N ASP A 43 5.37 -8.74 -0.60
CA ASP A 43 5.04 -9.81 0.31
C ASP A 43 6.14 -10.89 0.28
N VAL A 44 6.08 -11.82 1.23
CA VAL A 44 7.08 -12.89 1.38
C VAL A 44 7.14 -13.85 0.19
N ASP A 45 6.10 -13.88 -0.64
CA ASP A 45 6.03 -14.68 -1.86
C ASP A 45 6.50 -13.91 -3.10
N GLY A 46 6.82 -12.62 -2.94
CA GLY A 46 7.42 -11.75 -3.92
C GLY A 46 6.42 -10.92 -4.72
N HIS A 47 5.12 -10.96 -4.41
CA HIS A 47 4.14 -10.08 -5.04
C HIS A 47 4.38 -8.65 -4.55
N VAL A 48 4.20 -7.66 -5.42
CA VAL A 48 4.16 -6.26 -4.97
C VAL A 48 2.97 -6.10 -4.04
N VAL A 49 3.18 -5.49 -2.88
CA VAL A 49 2.09 -5.09 -2.01
C VAL A 49 1.34 -3.96 -2.71
N ASN A 50 0.25 -4.31 -3.40
CA ASN A 50 -0.64 -3.32 -3.98
C ASN A 50 -1.59 -2.81 -2.91
N SER A 51 -1.35 -1.59 -2.44
CA SER A 51 -2.18 -0.94 -1.45
C SER A 51 -2.67 0.44 -1.88
N VAL A 52 -3.17 0.59 -3.11
CA VAL A 52 -3.94 1.79 -3.44
C VAL A 52 -5.04 1.96 -2.39
N ASN A 53 -5.11 3.14 -1.78
CA ASN A 53 -6.12 3.49 -0.79
C ASN A 53 -6.02 2.75 0.56
N GLY A 54 -4.99 1.94 0.78
CA GLY A 54 -4.85 1.18 2.01
C GLY A 54 -4.03 1.87 3.10
N LYS A 55 -4.22 1.46 4.35
CA LYS A 55 -3.50 1.98 5.52
C LYS A 55 -2.87 0.82 6.31
N VAL A 56 -1.67 1.04 6.82
CA VAL A 56 -1.05 0.18 7.83
C VAL A 56 -1.40 0.69 9.22
N ASP A 57 -1.87 -0.20 10.10
CA ASP A 57 -2.04 0.08 11.53
C ASP A 57 -1.54 -1.10 12.37
N TRP A 58 -1.25 -0.83 13.66
CA TRP A 58 -1.02 -1.89 14.65
C TRP A 58 -2.33 -2.23 15.35
N ILE A 59 -2.84 -3.43 15.09
CA ILE A 59 -4.14 -3.90 15.60
C ILE A 59 -3.98 -5.33 16.09
N ASP A 60 -4.47 -5.62 17.31
CA ASP A 60 -4.42 -6.97 17.91
C ASP A 60 -3.02 -7.61 17.86
N GLU A 61 -2.03 -6.84 18.34
CA GLU A 61 -0.62 -7.23 18.41
C GLU A 61 0.04 -7.60 17.08
N GLN A 62 -0.47 -7.16 15.93
CA GLN A 62 0.16 -7.35 14.62
C GLN A 62 0.05 -6.08 13.77
N TYR A 63 0.95 -5.95 12.80
CA TYR A 63 0.79 -4.95 11.75
C TYR A 63 -0.22 -5.46 10.74
N PHE A 64 -1.24 -4.66 10.46
CA PHE A 64 -2.29 -4.99 9.52
C PHE A 64 -2.36 -3.92 8.45
N TRP A 65 -2.15 -4.33 7.21
CA TRP A 65 -2.25 -3.48 6.04
C TRP A 65 -3.57 -3.78 5.34
N ILE A 66 -4.56 -2.93 5.58
CA ILE A 66 -5.87 -3.04 4.95
C ILE A 66 -5.87 -2.31 3.62
N VAL A 67 -6.32 -2.97 2.54
CA VAL A 67 -6.34 -2.39 1.20
C VAL A 67 -7.76 -2.22 0.68
N ASN A 68 -8.50 -3.32 0.54
CA ASN A 68 -9.87 -3.34 0.05
C ASN A 68 -10.61 -4.58 0.59
N ALA A 69 -11.87 -4.75 0.20
CA ALA A 69 -12.71 -5.88 0.64
C ALA A 69 -12.08 -7.26 0.43
N SER A 70 -11.28 -7.45 -0.63
CA SER A 70 -10.68 -8.74 -1.02
C SER A 70 -9.18 -8.85 -0.74
N LEU A 71 -8.54 -7.79 -0.22
CA LEU A 71 -7.09 -7.75 -0.06
C LEU A 71 -6.67 -7.08 1.25
N SER A 72 -5.89 -7.82 2.02
CA SER A 72 -5.17 -7.31 3.18
C SER A 72 -3.88 -8.09 3.39
N TYR A 73 -2.96 -7.51 4.16
CA TYR A 73 -1.71 -8.13 4.54
C TYR A 73 -1.52 -8.03 6.05
N SER A 74 -0.82 -9.01 6.62
CA SER A 74 -0.40 -8.98 8.01
C SER A 74 1.12 -9.09 8.09
N SER A 75 1.73 -8.46 9.08
CA SER A 75 3.17 -8.56 9.34
C SER A 75 3.44 -8.65 10.83
N LYS A 76 4.46 -9.44 11.20
CA LYS A 76 4.94 -9.50 12.57
C LYS A 76 5.88 -8.36 12.91
N ASP A 77 6.55 -7.82 11.93
CA ASP A 77 7.79 -7.08 12.11
C ASP A 77 7.88 -5.82 11.22
N LEU A 78 6.78 -5.49 10.51
CA LEU A 78 6.66 -4.37 9.58
C LEU A 78 7.55 -4.49 8.33
N VAL A 79 8.21 -5.63 8.13
CA VAL A 79 9.13 -5.90 7.02
C VAL A 79 8.60 -7.05 6.16
N ASN A 80 8.31 -8.18 6.81
CA ASN A 80 7.80 -9.38 6.16
C ASN A 80 6.27 -9.32 6.13
N TRP A 81 5.73 -9.00 4.96
CA TRP A 81 4.30 -8.91 4.72
C TRP A 81 3.75 -10.23 4.18
N TYR A 82 2.65 -10.69 4.76
CA TYR A 82 1.96 -11.90 4.37
C TYR A 82 0.58 -11.54 3.85
N ARG A 83 0.27 -11.90 2.61
CA ARG A 83 -1.07 -11.73 2.08
C ARG A 83 -2.04 -12.63 2.85
N ASN A 84 -3.11 -12.03 3.36
CA ASN A 84 -4.16 -12.81 4.01
C ASN A 84 -4.93 -13.63 2.97
N PRO A 85 -5.21 -14.92 3.22
CA PRO A 85 -5.80 -15.82 2.22
C PRO A 85 -7.31 -15.63 2.04
N THR A 86 -7.93 -14.82 2.90
CA THR A 86 -9.38 -14.61 2.97
C THR A 86 -9.72 -13.16 2.66
N GLU A 87 -10.85 -12.98 1.98
CA GLU A 87 -11.46 -11.66 1.84
C GLU A 87 -11.98 -11.17 3.20
N LEU A 88 -11.98 -9.86 3.41
CA LEU A 88 -12.61 -9.22 4.58
C LEU A 88 -14.12 -9.47 4.53
N PHE A 89 -14.73 -9.19 3.39
CA PHE A 89 -16.12 -9.50 3.08
C PHE A 89 -16.31 -9.67 1.56
N ASN A 90 -17.29 -10.45 1.16
CA ASN A 90 -17.60 -10.66 -0.25
C ASN A 90 -18.41 -9.48 -0.80
N ILE A 91 -17.75 -8.61 -1.57
CA ILE A 91 -18.39 -7.43 -2.15
C ILE A 91 -19.51 -7.76 -3.15
N SER A 92 -19.52 -8.97 -3.72
CA SER A 92 -20.53 -9.41 -4.70
C SER A 92 -21.83 -9.89 -4.04
N GLU A 93 -21.87 -10.10 -2.73
CA GLU A 93 -23.12 -10.42 -2.03
C GLU A 93 -24.12 -9.28 -2.19
N PRO A 94 -25.41 -9.54 -2.48
CA PRO A 94 -26.37 -8.48 -2.80
C PRO A 94 -26.47 -7.36 -1.77
N VAL A 95 -26.35 -7.68 -0.49
CA VAL A 95 -26.38 -6.67 0.59
C VAL A 95 -25.13 -5.79 0.57
N ASN A 96 -23.95 -6.38 0.38
CA ASN A 96 -22.68 -5.66 0.33
C ASN A 96 -22.56 -4.87 -0.98
N ALA A 97 -22.94 -5.45 -2.12
CA ALA A 97 -22.95 -4.77 -3.41
C ALA A 97 -23.88 -3.55 -3.40
N LYS A 98 -25.00 -3.62 -2.68
CA LYS A 98 -25.90 -2.48 -2.48
C LYS A 98 -25.29 -1.43 -1.56
N ALA A 99 -24.74 -1.83 -0.42
CA ALA A 99 -24.06 -0.93 0.52
C ALA A 99 -22.86 -0.22 -0.12
N CYS A 100 -22.11 -0.93 -0.96
CA CYS A 100 -20.95 -0.45 -1.69
C CYS A 100 -21.28 0.11 -3.08
N SER A 101 -22.57 0.35 -3.38
CA SER A 101 -22.97 1.02 -4.62
C SER A 101 -22.70 2.52 -4.55
N GLY A 102 -22.41 3.16 -5.68
CA GLY A 102 -22.14 4.60 -5.75
C GLY A 102 -21.66 5.02 -7.13
N ILE A 103 -21.90 6.27 -7.52
CA ILE A 103 -21.53 6.78 -8.85
C ILE A 103 -20.00 6.84 -9.02
N PHE A 104 -19.27 6.98 -7.91
CA PHE A 104 -17.81 7.01 -7.86
C PHE A 104 -17.19 5.76 -7.22
N GLY A 105 -17.98 4.69 -7.02
CA GLY A 105 -17.61 3.52 -6.22
C GLY A 105 -17.71 3.79 -4.72
N SER A 106 -18.22 2.85 -3.93
CA SER A 106 -18.22 2.95 -2.45
C SER A 106 -17.48 1.75 -1.87
N CYS A 107 -17.13 1.80 -0.59
CA CYS A 107 -16.31 0.81 0.12
C CYS A 107 -14.81 0.77 -0.24
N ASP A 108 -14.29 1.83 -0.87
CA ASP A 108 -12.85 2.08 -0.97
C ASP A 108 -12.30 2.71 0.31
N ARG A 109 -10.96 2.79 0.42
CA ARG A 109 -10.24 3.29 1.61
C ARG A 109 -10.71 2.69 2.94
N PRO A 110 -10.97 1.37 3.04
CA PRO A 110 -11.44 0.80 4.29
C PRO A 110 -10.46 1.00 5.43
N LYS A 111 -11.01 1.11 6.63
CA LYS A 111 -10.30 1.29 7.90
C LYS A 111 -10.92 0.37 8.93
N VAL A 112 -10.09 -0.16 9.82
CA VAL A 112 -10.52 -1.08 10.87
C VAL A 112 -10.06 -0.57 12.23
N ILE A 113 -10.95 -0.64 13.21
CA ILE A 113 -10.65 -0.44 14.62
C ILE A 113 -11.20 -1.61 15.45
N TYR A 114 -10.59 -1.86 16.60
CA TYR A 114 -11.10 -2.84 17.57
C TYR A 114 -11.91 -2.13 18.65
N ASN A 115 -13.09 -2.67 18.96
CA ASN A 115 -13.92 -2.22 20.06
C ASN A 115 -13.77 -3.19 21.25
N GLU A 116 -13.11 -2.75 22.32
CA GLU A 116 -12.92 -3.55 23.54
C GLU A 116 -14.24 -3.91 24.24
N LYS A 117 -15.24 -3.02 24.20
CA LYS A 117 -16.53 -3.20 24.89
C LYS A 117 -17.37 -4.30 24.25
N THR A 118 -17.37 -4.37 22.91
CA THR A 118 -18.13 -5.38 22.16
C THR A 118 -17.28 -6.58 21.76
N SER A 119 -15.96 -6.47 21.92
CA SER A 119 -14.97 -7.44 21.44
C SER A 119 -15.08 -7.73 19.94
N LYS A 120 -15.44 -6.71 19.14
CA LYS A 120 -15.57 -6.81 17.68
C LYS A 120 -14.59 -5.88 16.98
N TYR A 121 -14.17 -6.30 15.79
CA TYR A 121 -13.56 -5.40 14.81
C TYR A 121 -14.67 -4.67 14.06
N VAL A 122 -14.51 -3.36 13.91
CA VAL A 122 -15.41 -2.50 13.15
C VAL A 122 -14.67 -1.97 11.94
N LEU A 123 -15.21 -2.24 10.76
CA LEU A 123 -14.70 -1.75 9.48
C LEU A 123 -15.66 -0.68 8.96
N MET A 124 -15.10 0.45 8.54
CA MET A 124 -15.83 1.48 7.79
C MET A 124 -15.05 1.83 6.53
N ALA A 125 -15.76 2.26 5.51
CA ALA A 125 -15.17 2.60 4.22
C ALA A 125 -15.93 3.74 3.54
N PHE A 126 -15.33 4.33 2.51
CA PHE A 126 -15.85 5.48 1.76
C PHE A 126 -17.32 5.28 1.31
N ALA A 127 -18.12 6.35 1.35
CA ALA A 127 -19.50 6.38 0.84
C ALA A 127 -19.66 7.44 -0.26
N ALA A 128 -19.61 7.01 -1.52
CA ALA A 128 -19.74 7.92 -2.65
C ALA A 128 -21.12 8.56 -2.76
N PRO A 129 -21.19 9.79 -3.32
CA PRO A 129 -22.45 10.36 -3.79
C PRO A 129 -23.25 9.34 -4.64
N GLY A 130 -24.52 9.15 -4.28
CA GLY A 130 -25.42 8.19 -4.93
C GLY A 130 -25.41 6.78 -4.33
N SER A 131 -24.62 6.51 -3.30
CA SER A 131 -24.80 5.35 -2.41
C SER A 131 -26.07 5.49 -1.55
N GLU A 132 -26.40 4.46 -0.77
CA GLU A 132 -27.29 4.69 0.38
C GLU A 132 -26.66 5.76 1.29
N PRO A 133 -27.47 6.64 1.91
CA PRO A 133 -26.95 7.68 2.79
C PRO A 133 -26.12 7.09 3.94
N GLY A 134 -24.96 7.68 4.20
CA GLY A 134 -24.09 7.34 5.33
C GLY A 134 -22.90 6.44 4.99
N ILE A 135 -21.99 6.28 5.97
CA ILE A 135 -20.81 5.43 5.85
C ILE A 135 -21.20 3.96 6.05
N PRO A 136 -20.89 3.03 5.14
CA PRO A 136 -21.14 1.62 5.35
C PRO A 136 -20.30 1.08 6.51
N VAL A 137 -20.95 0.34 7.42
CA VAL A 137 -20.32 -0.24 8.62
C VAL A 137 -20.39 -1.76 8.56
N PHE A 138 -19.28 -2.41 8.86
CA PHE A 138 -19.20 -3.87 8.96
C PHE A 138 -18.55 -4.27 10.28
N THR A 139 -18.89 -5.46 10.79
CA THR A 139 -18.25 -6.01 11.99
C THR A 139 -17.80 -7.44 11.82
N SER A 140 -16.74 -7.81 12.53
CA SER A 140 -16.23 -9.18 12.60
C SER A 140 -15.71 -9.54 14.00
N ASP A 141 -15.67 -10.83 14.31
CA ASP A 141 -14.90 -11.39 15.42
C ASP A 141 -13.40 -11.53 15.10
N TYR A 142 -13.03 -11.39 13.82
CA TYR A 142 -11.67 -11.63 13.32
C TYR A 142 -11.18 -10.42 12.54
N LEU A 143 -9.92 -10.04 12.75
CA LEU A 143 -9.31 -8.89 12.08
C LEU A 143 -9.28 -9.04 10.55
N THR A 144 -9.01 -10.26 10.07
CA THR A 144 -8.61 -10.52 8.68
C THR A 144 -9.72 -11.10 7.80
N HIS A 145 -10.92 -11.36 8.33
CA HIS A 145 -12.04 -11.96 7.58
C HIS A 145 -13.37 -11.87 8.32
N GLY A 146 -14.45 -12.26 7.64
CA GLY A 146 -15.75 -12.52 8.27
C GLY A 146 -16.55 -11.26 8.61
N TYR A 147 -16.25 -10.13 7.96
CA TYR A 147 -16.97 -8.90 8.16
C TYR A 147 -18.40 -8.99 7.61
N THR A 148 -19.35 -8.58 8.43
CA THR A 148 -20.78 -8.60 8.12
C THR A 148 -21.35 -7.19 8.19
N PHE A 149 -22.11 -6.80 7.17
CA PHE A 149 -22.72 -5.48 7.07
C PHE A 149 -23.70 -5.23 8.22
N GLN A 150 -23.56 -4.10 8.91
CA GLN A 150 -24.39 -3.71 10.05
C GLN A 150 -25.36 -2.56 9.73
N GLY A 151 -25.21 -1.91 8.57
CA GLY A 151 -25.96 -0.72 8.20
C GLY A 151 -25.05 0.44 7.83
N HIS A 152 -25.64 1.63 7.74
CA HIS A 152 -24.92 2.86 7.47
C HIS A 152 -24.91 3.74 8.72
N LEU A 153 -23.73 4.28 9.05
CA LEU A 153 -23.60 5.38 9.99
C LEU A 153 -24.05 6.65 9.30
N ILE A 154 -25.14 7.24 9.80
CA ILE A 154 -25.65 8.53 9.31
C ILE A 154 -24.95 9.63 10.08
N GLN A 155 -24.12 10.40 9.38
CA GLN A 155 -23.39 11.50 9.99
C GLN A 155 -24.37 12.59 10.39
N LYS A 156 -24.12 13.25 11.52
CA LYS A 156 -25.01 14.34 11.96
C LYS A 156 -24.87 15.56 11.07
N THR A 157 -23.67 15.79 10.55
CA THR A 157 -23.40 16.88 9.62
C THR A 157 -23.88 16.60 8.19
N TRP A 158 -24.53 15.45 7.94
CA TRP A 158 -25.01 15.06 6.60
C TRP A 158 -26.16 15.96 6.12
N TRP A 159 -25.98 16.60 4.96
CA TRP A 159 -27.05 17.23 4.19
C TRP A 159 -27.28 16.53 2.83
N TYR A 160 -28.45 16.75 2.24
CA TYR A 160 -28.81 16.18 0.95
C TYR A 160 -27.80 16.62 -0.13
N GLY A 161 -27.05 15.65 -0.68
CA GLY A 161 -26.07 15.88 -1.73
C GLY A 161 -24.61 16.00 -1.27
N GLN A 162 -24.36 15.89 0.02
CA GLN A 162 -23.01 15.77 0.57
C GLN A 162 -22.54 14.32 0.48
N GLY A 163 -21.36 14.12 -0.13
CA GLY A 163 -20.64 12.86 -0.04
C GLY A 163 -19.76 12.83 1.20
N VAL A 164 -19.57 11.64 1.76
CA VAL A 164 -18.48 11.40 2.71
C VAL A 164 -17.39 10.68 1.95
N GLU A 165 -16.28 11.37 1.71
CA GLU A 165 -15.19 10.87 0.88
C GLU A 165 -14.13 10.12 1.67
N ASP A 166 -12.89 10.57 1.58
CA ASP A 166 -11.78 10.02 2.31
C ASP A 166 -12.10 9.97 3.82
N LEU A 167 -11.84 8.80 4.43
CA LEU A 167 -12.10 8.59 5.85
C LEU A 167 -10.96 7.87 6.57
N SER A 168 -10.89 8.14 7.87
CA SER A 168 -10.15 7.37 8.85
C SER A 168 -10.98 7.06 10.10
N LEU A 169 -10.48 6.10 10.87
CA LEU A 169 -11.02 5.70 12.16
C LEU A 169 -9.90 5.79 13.20
N ALA A 170 -10.25 6.22 14.41
CA ALA A 170 -9.32 6.25 15.51
C ALA A 170 -10.02 5.79 16.81
N VAL A 171 -9.26 5.09 17.66
CA VAL A 171 -9.66 4.86 19.05
C VAL A 171 -8.66 5.57 19.94
N ILE A 172 -9.12 6.57 20.67
CA ILE A 172 -8.28 7.41 21.54
C ILE A 172 -8.93 7.45 22.91
N ASP A 173 -8.19 7.01 23.94
CA ASP A 173 -8.66 6.87 25.32
C ASP A 173 -9.92 5.99 25.45
N GLY A 174 -10.04 4.94 24.63
CA GLY A 174 -11.19 4.03 24.60
C GLY A 174 -12.44 4.59 23.93
N GLU A 175 -12.38 5.80 23.38
CA GLU A 175 -13.45 6.41 22.60
C GLU A 175 -13.18 6.28 21.10
N GLY A 176 -14.21 5.91 20.34
CA GLY A 176 -14.13 5.78 18.89
C GLY A 176 -14.43 7.10 18.19
N TYR A 177 -13.70 7.36 17.10
CA TYR A 177 -13.88 8.54 16.25
C TYR A 177 -13.89 8.11 14.79
N VAL A 178 -14.80 8.70 14.03
CA VAL A 178 -14.75 8.69 12.56
C VAL A 178 -14.34 10.08 12.10
N ILE A 179 -13.39 10.11 11.16
CA ILE A 179 -12.83 11.33 10.61
C ILE A 179 -13.00 11.25 9.12
N TYR A 180 -13.59 12.26 8.51
CA TYR A 180 -13.89 12.19 7.10
C TYR A 180 -13.91 13.55 6.43
N THR A 181 -13.65 13.53 5.14
CA THR A 181 -13.76 14.68 4.26
C THR A 181 -15.19 14.80 3.77
N THR A 182 -15.78 15.99 3.91
CA THR A 182 -17.08 16.29 3.32
C THR A 182 -16.88 16.82 1.91
N TRP A 183 -17.54 16.24 0.90
CA TRP A 183 -17.60 16.82 -0.44
C TRP A 183 -18.96 17.47 -0.66
N ASP A 184 -18.98 18.78 -0.89
CA ASP A 184 -20.21 19.48 -1.27
C ASP A 184 -20.28 19.70 -2.79
N MET A 185 -20.48 18.60 -3.53
CA MET A 185 -20.62 18.66 -4.99
C MET A 185 -21.99 19.18 -5.42
N ILE A 186 -23.07 18.87 -4.69
CA ILE A 186 -24.43 19.27 -5.11
C ILE A 186 -24.69 20.74 -4.81
N SER A 187 -24.22 21.32 -3.70
CA SER A 187 -24.38 22.76 -3.52
C SER A 187 -23.59 23.52 -4.57
N ALA A 188 -22.39 23.04 -4.92
CA ALA A 188 -21.59 23.53 -6.04
C ALA A 188 -22.40 23.50 -7.35
N ILE A 189 -23.07 22.38 -7.66
CA ILE A 189 -23.89 22.22 -8.88
C ILE A 189 -25.16 23.09 -8.87
N VAL A 190 -25.87 23.19 -7.74
CA VAL A 190 -27.29 23.58 -7.71
C VAL A 190 -27.54 24.93 -7.01
N THR A 191 -26.77 25.31 -5.99
CA THR A 191 -27.21 26.37 -5.06
C THR A 191 -26.24 27.54 -4.85
N ASP A 192 -24.92 27.36 -4.83
CA ASP A 192 -23.97 28.46 -4.57
C ASP A 192 -23.31 29.00 -5.85
N GLY A 193 -23.43 28.29 -6.98
CA GLY A 193 -22.84 28.65 -8.26
C GLY A 193 -21.32 28.45 -8.35
N SER A 194 -20.72 27.69 -7.42
CA SER A 194 -19.27 27.43 -7.42
C SER A 194 -18.84 26.46 -8.52
N LEU A 195 -19.78 25.79 -9.21
CA LEU A 195 -19.46 25.01 -10.41
C LEU A 195 -18.99 25.94 -11.53
N GLY A 196 -17.67 25.97 -11.71
CA GLY A 196 -16.99 26.96 -12.54
C GLY A 196 -15.73 27.52 -11.87
N SER A 197 -15.55 27.29 -10.57
CA SER A 197 -14.26 27.48 -9.92
C SER A 197 -13.25 26.46 -10.45
N ILE A 198 -12.08 26.94 -10.85
CA ILE A 198 -10.96 26.08 -11.26
C ILE A 198 -10.28 25.50 -10.01
N TRP A 199 -10.29 26.22 -8.88
CA TRP A 199 -9.63 25.79 -7.64
C TRP A 199 -10.14 26.56 -6.40
N PRO A 200 -10.60 25.86 -5.33
CA PRO A 200 -10.99 24.44 -5.35
C PRO A 200 -12.24 24.27 -6.24
N ALA A 201 -12.39 23.10 -6.87
CA ALA A 201 -13.53 22.83 -7.76
C ALA A 201 -14.86 22.67 -7.00
N PHE A 202 -14.79 22.43 -5.68
CA PHE A 202 -15.91 22.28 -4.76
C PHE A 202 -15.47 22.63 -3.33
N SER A 203 -16.41 22.95 -2.46
CA SER A 203 -16.12 23.14 -1.03
C SER A 203 -15.96 21.79 -0.33
N GLN A 204 -14.98 21.70 0.56
CA GLN A 204 -14.75 20.54 1.39
C GLN A 204 -14.18 20.96 2.74
N THR A 205 -14.29 20.09 3.73
CA THR A 205 -13.64 20.22 5.03
C THR A 205 -13.57 18.86 5.71
N VAL A 206 -12.71 18.73 6.72
CA VAL A 206 -12.61 17.53 7.53
C VAL A 206 -13.48 17.68 8.76
N VAL A 207 -14.30 16.67 9.02
CA VAL A 207 -15.14 16.56 10.20
C VAL A 207 -14.68 15.37 11.03
N ILE A 208 -14.61 15.57 12.34
CA ILE A 208 -14.43 14.50 13.34
C ILE A 208 -15.77 14.31 14.03
N GLU A 209 -16.31 13.09 14.03
CA GLU A 209 -17.48 12.71 14.81
C GLU A 209 -17.12 11.62 15.82
N LYS A 210 -17.58 11.80 17.07
CA LYS A 210 -17.43 10.79 18.11
C LYS A 210 -18.45 9.67 17.92
N LEU A 211 -18.00 8.43 17.97
CA LEU A 211 -18.81 7.24 17.80
C LEU A 211 -19.51 6.81 19.10
N THR A 212 -20.63 6.11 18.95
CA THR A 212 -21.34 5.42 20.04
C THR A 212 -20.47 4.33 20.66
N ASP A 213 -20.83 3.83 21.84
CA ASP A 213 -20.02 2.85 22.57
C ASP A 213 -19.78 1.52 21.82
N ASP A 214 -20.64 1.17 20.88
CA ASP A 214 -20.50 0.01 20.00
C ASP A 214 -19.70 0.31 18.72
N PHE A 215 -19.30 1.56 18.52
CA PHE A 215 -18.64 2.11 17.33
C PHE A 215 -19.47 1.98 16.03
N LEU A 216 -20.77 1.73 16.11
CA LEU A 216 -21.61 1.50 14.94
C LEU A 216 -22.31 2.76 14.42
N ASN A 217 -22.38 3.83 15.23
CA ASN A 217 -23.06 5.06 14.86
C ASN A 217 -22.37 6.30 15.46
N SER A 218 -22.81 7.49 15.04
CA SER A 218 -22.37 8.77 15.62
C SER A 218 -23.15 9.10 16.90
N THR A 219 -22.48 9.67 17.89
CA THR A 219 -23.12 10.31 19.06
C THR A 219 -23.75 11.65 18.70
N GLY A 220 -23.39 12.21 17.55
CA GLY A 220 -23.74 13.57 17.16
C GLY A 220 -22.88 14.65 17.82
N GLU A 221 -21.84 14.31 18.57
CA GLU A 221 -20.78 15.24 18.92
C GLU A 221 -19.77 15.32 17.77
N SER A 222 -19.54 16.52 17.24
CA SER A 222 -18.67 16.74 16.09
C SER A 222 -17.73 17.94 16.25
N SER A 223 -16.66 17.96 15.46
CA SER A 223 -15.74 19.08 15.30
C SER A 223 -15.36 19.24 13.84
N ILE A 224 -15.30 20.50 13.37
CA ILE A 224 -14.78 20.84 12.05
C ILE A 224 -13.31 21.22 12.22
N VAL A 225 -12.45 20.67 11.37
CA VAL A 225 -11.00 20.90 11.45
C VAL A 225 -10.60 22.03 10.52
N ILE A 226 -10.53 23.22 11.10
CA ILE A 226 -10.10 24.48 10.46
C ILE A 226 -9.26 25.28 11.45
N GLN A 227 -8.31 26.06 10.94
CA GLN A 227 -7.44 26.88 11.78
C GLN A 227 -8.26 27.84 12.65
N GLN A 228 -7.82 28.05 13.89
CA GLN A 228 -8.43 29.05 14.75
C GLN A 228 -8.36 30.45 14.11
N GLY A 229 -9.53 31.06 13.91
CA GLY A 229 -9.64 32.35 13.23
C GLY A 229 -9.41 32.27 11.72
N GLY A 230 -9.34 31.06 11.16
CA GLY A 230 -9.33 30.82 9.71
C GLY A 230 -10.69 31.10 9.08
N ASP A 231 -10.66 31.39 7.79
CA ASP A 231 -11.87 31.64 7.00
C ASP A 231 -12.38 30.32 6.43
N PHE A 232 -13.65 30.00 6.66
CA PHE A 232 -14.32 28.89 6.00
C PHE A 232 -15.74 29.29 5.57
N PRO A 233 -16.14 29.10 4.30
CA PRO A 233 -15.31 28.59 3.20
C PRO A 233 -14.17 29.56 2.84
N VAL A 234 -13.09 29.03 2.27
CA VAL A 234 -11.95 29.81 1.79
C VAL A 234 -12.39 30.70 0.63
N THR A 235 -11.94 31.95 0.62
CA THR A 235 -12.18 32.92 -0.47
C THR A 235 -10.86 33.51 -0.97
N THR A 236 -10.90 34.30 -2.05
CA THR A 236 -9.71 35.01 -2.57
C THR A 236 -9.10 36.00 -1.57
N ASN A 237 -9.84 36.38 -0.53
CA ASN A 237 -9.37 37.30 0.51
C ASN A 237 -8.83 36.56 1.75
N SER A 238 -8.94 35.23 1.78
CA SER A 238 -8.49 34.43 2.90
C SER A 238 -6.98 34.43 3.01
N SER A 239 -6.48 34.54 4.24
CA SER A 239 -5.04 34.59 4.50
C SER A 239 -4.32 33.25 4.27
N ASN A 240 -5.06 32.15 4.34
CA ASN A 240 -4.59 30.80 4.05
C ASN A 240 -5.58 30.14 3.08
N LEU A 241 -5.16 29.92 1.84
CA LEU A 241 -6.02 29.34 0.81
C LEU A 241 -6.12 27.81 0.87
N VAL A 242 -5.32 27.16 1.72
CA VAL A 242 -5.28 25.70 1.88
C VAL A 242 -6.06 25.25 3.11
N ASP A 243 -6.26 26.14 4.09
CA ASP A 243 -6.98 25.79 5.32
C ASP A 243 -8.40 25.28 5.03
N GLY A 244 -8.74 24.11 5.57
CA GLY A 244 -10.02 23.46 5.35
C GLY A 244 -10.14 22.78 3.99
N GLN A 245 -9.21 22.95 3.05
CA GLN A 245 -9.21 22.30 1.73
C GLN A 245 -8.40 21.00 1.74
N VAL A 246 -8.82 20.05 2.58
CA VAL A 246 -8.04 18.85 2.94
C VAL A 246 -8.84 17.58 2.73
N GLU A 247 -8.20 16.55 2.19
CA GLU A 247 -8.66 15.17 2.04
C GLU A 247 -7.72 14.19 2.79
N SER A 248 -7.95 12.89 2.64
CA SER A 248 -7.17 11.80 3.26
C SER A 248 -6.90 11.96 4.76
N PRO A 249 -7.91 12.31 5.58
CA PRO A 249 -7.66 12.70 6.94
C PRO A 249 -7.30 11.50 7.80
N ASP A 250 -6.41 11.68 8.76
CA ASP A 250 -6.18 10.73 9.84
C ASP A 250 -5.96 11.44 11.18
N LEU A 251 -6.37 10.79 12.27
CA LEU A 251 -6.38 11.37 13.61
C LEU A 251 -5.56 10.50 14.56
N PHE A 252 -4.64 11.13 15.26
CA PHE A 252 -3.88 10.48 16.32
C PHE A 252 -3.61 11.43 17.47
N ARG A 253 -3.15 10.87 18.58
CA ARG A 253 -2.79 11.63 19.78
C ARG A 253 -1.37 11.33 20.19
N ARG A 254 -0.63 12.39 20.55
CA ARG A 254 0.71 12.31 21.13
C ARG A 254 0.77 13.21 22.36
N GLY A 255 0.86 12.60 23.55
CA GLY A 255 0.76 13.29 24.83
C GLY A 255 -0.55 14.07 24.93
N ASP A 256 -0.46 15.37 25.18
CA ASP A 256 -1.62 16.27 25.30
C ASP A 256 -2.11 16.83 23.96
N TRP A 257 -1.47 16.47 22.84
CA TRP A 257 -1.79 17.00 21.52
C TRP A 257 -2.58 15.99 20.70
N TRP A 258 -3.70 16.47 20.17
CA TRP A 258 -4.45 15.86 19.08
C TRP A 258 -3.90 16.37 17.76
N TYR A 259 -3.71 15.46 16.80
CA TYR A 259 -3.25 15.75 15.47
C TYR A 259 -4.25 15.23 14.45
N MET A 260 -4.69 16.08 13.54
CA MET A 260 -5.29 15.66 12.28
C MET A 260 -4.27 15.91 11.18
N VAL A 261 -3.91 14.89 10.43
CA VAL A 261 -3.09 15.01 9.21
C VAL A 261 -3.94 14.73 8.00
N GLY A 262 -3.62 15.34 6.87
CA GLY A 262 -4.29 15.06 5.61
C GLY A 262 -3.48 15.58 4.44
N SER A 263 -4.04 15.47 3.25
CA SER A 263 -3.45 16.01 2.02
C SER A 263 -4.35 17.06 1.38
N GLY A 264 -3.76 17.95 0.57
CA GLY A 264 -4.53 18.80 -0.31
C GLY A 264 -5.27 17.98 -1.37
N THR A 265 -6.44 18.46 -1.77
CA THR A 265 -7.37 17.69 -2.61
C THR A 265 -6.91 17.52 -4.04
N CYS A 266 -6.67 16.27 -4.44
CA CYS A 266 -6.56 15.90 -5.83
C CYS A 266 -6.74 14.40 -6.06
N SER A 267 -7.57 14.06 -7.04
CA SER A 267 -7.71 12.69 -7.53
C SER A 267 -6.40 12.14 -8.14
N PHE A 268 -5.64 11.39 -7.32
CA PHE A 268 -4.39 10.71 -7.66
C PHE A 268 -3.38 11.59 -8.43
N CYS A 269 -3.22 12.85 -8.02
CA CYS A 269 -2.15 13.70 -8.53
C CYS A 269 -0.77 13.07 -8.28
N ASN A 270 0.24 13.52 -9.04
CA ASN A 270 1.65 13.11 -8.84
C ASN A 270 2.29 13.74 -7.59
N GLY A 271 1.49 14.07 -6.59
CA GLY A 271 1.88 14.88 -5.45
C GLY A 271 0.71 15.76 -4.99
N THR A 272 0.52 15.80 -3.68
CA THR A 272 -0.48 16.62 -2.98
C THR A 272 0.21 17.31 -1.81
N THR A 273 -0.31 18.40 -1.28
CA THR A 273 0.33 19.05 -0.13
C THR A 273 0.00 18.32 1.16
N THR A 274 0.99 17.84 1.94
CA THR A 274 0.72 17.29 3.27
C THR A 274 0.53 18.41 4.28
N VAL A 275 -0.59 18.38 5.01
CA VAL A 275 -0.91 19.35 6.06
C VAL A 275 -1.16 18.64 7.38
N ALA A 276 -1.03 19.40 8.46
CA ALA A 276 -1.44 18.95 9.79
C ALA A 276 -2.12 20.07 10.57
N TYR A 277 -2.98 19.64 11.47
CA TYR A 277 -3.68 20.45 12.44
C TYR A 277 -3.38 19.89 13.80
N ARG A 278 -3.03 20.75 14.76
CA ARG A 278 -2.84 20.34 16.14
C ARG A 278 -3.71 21.10 17.13
N SER A 279 -4.17 20.42 18.16
CA SER A 279 -4.95 21.02 19.24
C SER A 279 -4.76 20.28 20.57
N LYS A 280 -5.12 20.92 21.69
CA LYS A 280 -5.21 20.27 23.01
C LYS A 280 -6.54 19.53 23.22
N SER A 281 -7.45 19.63 22.27
CA SER A 281 -8.75 18.98 22.29
C SER A 281 -9.13 18.56 20.86
N TRP A 282 -9.78 17.41 20.71
CA TRP A 282 -10.33 17.00 19.40
C TRP A 282 -11.41 17.97 18.90
N LYS A 283 -11.93 18.87 19.75
CA LYS A 283 -12.86 19.94 19.35
C LYS A 283 -12.17 21.22 18.85
N GLY A 284 -10.85 21.26 18.83
CA GLY A 284 -10.09 22.48 18.61
C GLY A 284 -9.95 23.34 19.89
N PRO A 285 -9.48 24.60 19.77
CA PRO A 285 -9.10 25.28 18.53
C PRO A 285 -7.90 24.61 17.85
N TRP A 286 -7.91 24.55 16.51
CA TRP A 286 -6.85 23.92 15.73
C TRP A 286 -5.79 24.92 15.25
N THR A 287 -4.54 24.48 15.25
CA THR A 287 -3.41 25.22 14.67
C THR A 287 -2.93 24.48 13.41
N PHE A 288 -3.02 25.14 12.26
CA PHE A 288 -2.60 24.61 10.96
C PHE A 288 -1.08 24.68 10.77
N GLN A 289 -0.53 23.73 10.01
CA GLN A 289 0.84 23.77 9.49
C GLN A 289 0.98 22.94 8.20
N PHE A 290 1.94 23.30 7.35
CA PHE A 290 2.43 22.43 6.28
C PHE A 290 3.45 21.44 6.85
N VAL A 291 3.33 20.17 6.46
CA VAL A 291 4.24 19.08 6.87
C VAL A 291 5.18 18.67 5.74
N ASP A 292 4.85 19.00 4.50
CA ASP A 292 5.63 18.60 3.33
C ASP A 292 6.81 19.53 3.00
N SER A 293 7.74 18.96 2.23
CA SER A 293 8.81 19.68 1.55
C SER A 293 8.68 19.66 0.02
N ASP A 294 7.92 18.70 -0.54
CA ASP A 294 7.81 18.46 -1.99
C ASP A 294 6.52 17.70 -2.38
N LEU A 295 5.35 18.32 -2.13
CA LEU A 295 4.04 17.76 -2.49
C LEU A 295 3.86 16.28 -2.06
N THR A 296 4.05 16.00 -0.76
CA THR A 296 3.99 14.64 -0.19
C THR A 296 4.98 13.67 -0.87
N CYS A 297 6.16 14.17 -1.24
CA CYS A 297 7.20 13.42 -1.94
C CYS A 297 6.68 12.73 -3.22
N GLY A 298 5.76 13.41 -3.93
CA GLY A 298 5.11 12.91 -5.13
C GLY A 298 3.94 11.94 -4.88
N GLY A 299 3.32 12.00 -3.70
CA GLY A 299 2.23 11.13 -3.28
C GLY A 299 0.99 11.80 -2.69
N GLN A 300 0.14 10.99 -2.07
CA GLN A 300 -1.07 11.38 -1.35
C GLN A 300 -1.12 10.61 -0.03
N GLY A 301 -1.49 11.29 1.06
CA GLY A 301 -1.54 10.70 2.39
C GLY A 301 -2.53 9.55 2.48
N MET A 302 -2.16 8.53 3.26
CA MET A 302 -3.05 7.42 3.61
C MET A 302 -3.35 7.32 5.10
N GLY A 303 -2.49 7.91 5.92
CA GLY A 303 -2.67 8.02 7.36
C GLY A 303 -1.33 8.00 8.09
N VAL A 304 -1.42 7.91 9.41
CA VAL A 304 -0.31 7.79 10.34
C VAL A 304 -0.52 6.54 11.18
N MET A 305 0.39 5.59 11.01
CA MET A 305 0.47 4.45 11.92
C MET A 305 1.11 4.93 13.22
N THR A 306 0.45 4.63 14.35
CA THR A 306 1.10 4.71 15.67
C THR A 306 1.87 3.41 15.89
N VAL A 307 3.21 3.48 15.83
CA VAL A 307 4.08 2.36 16.17
C VAL A 307 4.09 2.22 17.70
N PRO A 308 3.68 1.07 18.26
CA PRO A 308 3.64 0.87 19.70
C PRO A 308 4.99 1.10 20.37
N ARG A 309 4.94 1.39 21.67
CA ARG A 309 6.14 1.58 22.48
C ARG A 309 6.88 0.25 22.62
N ALA A 310 8.18 0.29 22.34
CA ALA A 310 9.12 -0.70 22.85
C ALA A 310 9.80 -0.14 24.11
N ASN A 311 9.96 -0.95 25.15
CA ASN A 311 10.83 -0.65 26.30
C ASN A 311 10.57 0.70 27.04
N ASN A 312 9.30 1.08 27.23
CA ASN A 312 8.88 2.34 27.91
C ASN A 312 9.23 3.65 27.17
N ASP A 313 9.66 3.59 25.90
CA ASP A 313 9.88 4.79 25.09
C ASP A 313 8.56 5.42 24.62
N GLU A 314 8.59 6.66 24.13
CA GLU A 314 7.41 7.27 23.49
C GLU A 314 7.04 6.51 22.21
N ALA A 315 5.75 6.44 21.87
CA ALA A 315 5.30 5.85 20.62
C ALA A 315 5.86 6.66 19.44
N GLU A 316 6.23 5.97 18.36
CA GLU A 316 6.66 6.60 17.12
C GLU A 316 5.48 6.69 16.14
N PHE A 317 5.49 7.70 15.28
CA PHE A 317 4.39 7.98 14.35
C PHE A 317 4.92 7.91 12.92
N LEU A 318 4.44 6.95 12.15
CA LEU A 318 4.88 6.70 10.78
C LEU A 318 3.80 7.15 9.81
N TYR A 319 4.05 8.26 9.11
CA TYR A 319 3.20 8.76 8.04
C TYR A 319 3.37 7.90 6.79
N GLN A 320 2.25 7.45 6.22
CA GLN A 320 2.19 6.65 5.00
C GLN A 320 1.58 7.48 3.87
N ALA A 321 2.17 7.38 2.68
CA ALA A 321 1.58 7.90 1.45
C ALA A 321 1.63 6.89 0.32
N ASP A 322 0.60 6.95 -0.52
CA ASP A 322 0.57 6.34 -1.84
C ASP A 322 1.27 7.25 -2.83
N ARG A 323 2.05 6.71 -3.78
CA ARG A 323 2.83 7.48 -4.77
C ARG A 323 2.38 7.17 -6.20
N PRO A 324 1.25 7.73 -6.66
CA PRO A 324 0.75 7.53 -8.03
C PRO A 324 1.74 7.99 -9.11
N SER A 325 2.63 8.93 -8.78
CA SER A 325 3.70 9.42 -9.67
C SER A 325 4.66 8.31 -10.16
N ILE A 326 4.72 7.19 -9.43
CA ILE A 326 5.58 6.03 -9.74
C ILE A 326 4.80 4.93 -10.50
N ALA A 327 3.51 5.13 -10.79
CA ALA A 327 2.70 4.12 -11.48
C ALA A 327 3.21 3.85 -12.92
N PRO A 328 3.58 2.61 -13.27
CA PRO A 328 4.37 2.32 -14.47
C PRO A 328 3.55 2.03 -15.74
N LEU A 329 2.29 1.62 -15.58
CA LEU A 329 1.42 1.20 -16.68
C LEU A 329 0.46 2.30 -17.15
N GLY A 330 0.75 3.57 -16.84
CA GLY A 330 -0.10 4.71 -17.24
C GLY A 330 -1.46 4.79 -16.54
N LEU A 331 -1.74 3.89 -15.59
CA LEU A 331 -2.95 3.85 -14.76
C LEU A 331 -2.77 4.58 -13.44
N GLY A 332 -2.06 5.71 -13.41
CA GLY A 332 -1.77 6.48 -12.18
C GLY A 332 -2.97 7.03 -11.42
N TYR A 333 -4.14 6.37 -11.47
CA TYR A 333 -5.42 6.88 -11.02
C TYR A 333 -6.37 5.86 -10.38
N THR A 334 -6.01 4.58 -10.09
CA THR A 334 -6.78 3.70 -9.14
C THR A 334 -6.40 2.21 -9.19
N GLY A 335 -5.90 1.69 -10.33
CA GLY A 335 -6.00 0.25 -10.60
C GLY A 335 -4.74 -0.59 -10.37
N GLY A 336 -3.54 -0.02 -10.44
CA GLY A 336 -2.28 -0.78 -10.59
C GLY A 336 -1.24 -0.56 -9.49
N ALA A 337 -0.08 -1.21 -9.64
CA ALA A 337 1.05 -1.07 -8.72
C ALA A 337 1.51 0.40 -8.63
N ILE A 338 1.20 1.04 -7.52
CA ILE A 338 1.73 2.35 -7.14
C ILE A 338 2.90 2.18 -6.17
N GLY A 339 3.74 3.21 -6.07
CA GLY A 339 4.74 3.22 -5.01
C GLY A 339 4.12 3.53 -3.65
N HIS A 340 4.82 3.22 -2.57
CA HIS A 340 4.47 3.60 -1.21
C HIS A 340 5.65 4.32 -0.55
N GLY A 341 5.35 5.28 0.33
CA GLY A 341 6.34 6.00 1.11
C GLY A 341 5.98 6.01 2.59
N PHE A 342 7.01 5.91 3.45
CA PHE A 342 6.87 5.90 4.89
C PHE A 342 7.87 6.87 5.53
N TRP A 343 7.37 7.80 6.35
CA TRP A 343 8.20 8.80 7.03
C TRP A 343 7.87 8.87 8.51
N LYS A 344 8.88 8.77 9.38
CA LYS A 344 8.69 9.05 10.80
C LYS A 344 8.43 10.55 10.96
N LEU A 345 7.31 10.87 11.61
CA LEU A 345 7.00 12.23 12.01
C LEU A 345 7.85 12.60 13.22
N ASN A 346 8.57 13.72 13.10
CA ASN A 346 9.32 14.31 14.20
C ASN A 346 8.58 15.53 14.70
N PHE A 347 8.64 15.78 16.01
CA PHE A 347 7.85 16.82 16.66
C PHE A 347 8.75 17.79 17.42
N ASN A 348 8.54 19.08 17.19
CA ASN A 348 9.19 20.14 17.93
C ASN A 348 8.59 20.27 19.34
N PRO A 349 9.28 20.96 20.28
CA PRO A 349 8.78 21.14 21.66
C PRO A 349 7.41 21.83 21.76
N ASP A 350 7.03 22.65 20.77
CA ASP A 350 5.73 23.33 20.70
C ASP A 350 4.60 22.46 20.10
N GLY A 351 4.91 21.19 19.81
CA GLY A 351 4.01 20.23 19.18
C GLY A 351 3.92 20.35 17.65
N SER A 352 4.63 21.29 17.00
CA SER A 352 4.67 21.32 15.52
C SER A 352 5.38 20.08 14.96
N ILE A 353 5.01 19.68 13.75
CA ILE A 353 5.64 18.55 13.06
C ILE A 353 6.77 19.12 12.21
N SER A 354 7.98 18.58 12.33
CA SER A 354 9.09 18.91 11.45
C SER A 354 8.76 18.44 10.02
N LYS A 355 9.21 19.21 9.03
CA LYS A 355 8.98 18.83 7.63
C LYS A 355 9.55 17.44 7.33
N ILE A 356 8.82 16.65 6.55
CA ILE A 356 9.35 15.39 6.01
C ILE A 356 10.47 15.70 5.01
N ASP A 357 11.49 14.84 4.97
CA ASP A 357 12.57 14.93 3.98
C ASP A 357 12.21 14.02 2.80
N CYS A 358 12.03 14.62 1.62
CA CYS A 358 11.72 13.91 0.39
C CYS A 358 12.95 13.52 -0.45
N SER A 359 14.18 13.76 0.04
CA SER A 359 15.39 13.39 -0.69
C SER A 359 15.41 11.88 -0.98
N PRO A 360 15.76 11.41 -2.19
CA PRO A 360 15.67 9.99 -2.55
C PRO A 360 16.44 9.06 -1.61
N ASP A 361 17.63 9.47 -1.16
CA ASP A 361 18.47 8.68 -0.25
C ASP A 361 18.16 8.91 1.24
N ALA A 362 17.19 9.76 1.57
CA ALA A 362 16.79 9.93 2.95
C ALA A 362 16.13 8.64 3.47
N GLN A 363 16.45 8.33 4.72
CA GLN A 363 16.00 7.13 5.40
C GLN A 363 15.41 7.51 6.75
N THR A 364 14.32 6.87 7.10
CA THR A 364 13.77 6.90 8.44
C THR A 364 13.88 5.54 9.10
N THR A 365 14.07 5.51 10.42
CA THR A 365 14.13 4.27 11.20
C THR A 365 13.21 4.38 12.39
N VAL A 366 12.45 3.31 12.64
CA VAL A 366 11.56 3.15 13.79
C VAL A 366 11.91 1.87 14.54
N GLN A 367 11.70 1.88 15.85
CA GLN A 367 11.77 0.70 16.70
C GLN A 367 10.41 0.02 16.72
N ALA A 368 10.27 -1.01 15.89
CA ALA A 368 9.04 -1.77 15.72
C ALA A 368 9.00 -2.95 16.71
N PRO A 369 7.93 -3.12 17.51
CA PRO A 369 7.71 -4.37 18.23
C PRO A 369 7.54 -5.56 17.28
N ILE A 370 7.96 -6.74 17.72
CA ILE A 370 7.75 -8.00 17.01
C ILE A 370 6.49 -8.66 17.57
N SER A 371 5.50 -8.87 16.69
CA SER A 371 4.25 -9.57 16.99
C SER A 371 4.48 -10.99 17.49
N SER A 372 3.71 -11.38 18.51
CA SER A 372 3.60 -12.76 18.97
C SER A 372 2.60 -13.60 18.16
N LYS A 373 1.75 -12.96 17.35
CA LYS A 373 0.63 -13.60 16.66
C LYS A 373 1.10 -14.61 15.63
N ASP A 374 0.36 -15.70 15.47
CA ASP A 374 0.57 -16.62 14.37
C ASP A 374 -0.01 -16.01 13.09
N ILE A 375 0.89 -15.55 12.23
CA ILE A 375 0.60 -15.02 10.90
C ILE A 375 0.96 -16.13 9.90
N PRO A 376 0.22 -16.29 8.78
CA PRO A 376 0.57 -17.24 7.73
C PRO A 376 2.07 -17.18 7.39
N THR A 377 2.69 -18.31 7.09
CA THR A 377 4.16 -18.41 6.94
C THR A 377 4.56 -18.91 5.55
N THR A 378 3.96 -18.39 4.48
CA THR A 378 4.57 -18.57 3.16
C THR A 378 5.92 -17.84 3.11
N GLY A 379 6.56 -17.76 1.96
CA GLY A 379 7.97 -17.33 1.89
C GLY A 379 8.68 -17.74 0.62
N LEU A 380 7.93 -17.94 -0.47
CA LEU A 380 8.47 -18.48 -1.71
C LEU A 380 9.64 -17.64 -2.24
N ALA A 381 9.56 -16.31 -2.10
CA ALA A 381 10.60 -15.39 -2.55
C ALA A 381 11.67 -15.13 -1.47
N THR A 382 11.26 -14.92 -0.21
CA THR A 382 12.21 -14.62 0.88
C THR A 382 13.08 -15.79 1.28
N THR A 383 12.64 -17.03 1.05
CA THR A 383 13.43 -18.26 1.26
C THR A 383 13.88 -18.89 -0.06
N ALA A 384 13.85 -18.15 -1.18
CA ALA A 384 14.30 -18.65 -2.47
C ALA A 384 15.81 -18.97 -2.43
N THR A 385 16.23 -19.90 -3.30
CA THR A 385 17.64 -20.32 -3.39
C THR A 385 18.47 -19.29 -4.13
N ASP A 386 17.96 -18.82 -5.26
CA ASP A 386 18.58 -17.79 -6.10
C ASP A 386 17.50 -16.73 -6.39
N GLY A 387 17.90 -15.50 -6.69
CA GLY A 387 16.95 -14.46 -7.06
C GLY A 387 17.50 -13.06 -6.85
N SER A 388 16.68 -12.08 -7.20
CA SER A 388 17.05 -10.67 -7.12
C SER A 388 16.86 -10.06 -5.73
N GLY A 389 16.23 -10.77 -4.78
CA GLY A 389 15.88 -10.26 -3.44
C GLY A 389 14.62 -9.39 -3.41
N ASN A 390 14.12 -9.08 -2.21
CA ASN A 390 12.91 -8.25 -2.00
C ASN A 390 13.23 -6.83 -1.48
N ASN A 391 14.48 -6.54 -1.11
CA ASN A 391 14.86 -5.29 -0.45
C ASN A 391 15.87 -4.50 -1.28
N LYS A 392 15.45 -4.12 -2.49
CA LYS A 392 16.25 -3.32 -3.44
C LYS A 392 15.42 -2.18 -4.02
N ASP A 393 16.11 -1.22 -4.60
CA ASP A 393 15.55 -0.12 -5.36
C ASP A 393 14.95 -0.64 -6.67
N TYR A 394 13.68 -1.05 -6.63
CA TYR A 394 12.94 -1.44 -7.81
C TYR A 394 12.19 -0.24 -8.40
N TRP A 395 12.25 -0.10 -9.72
CA TRP A 395 11.26 0.66 -10.49
C TRP A 395 10.59 -0.25 -11.48
N ALA A 396 9.40 0.13 -11.90
CA ALA A 396 8.68 -0.61 -12.90
C ALA A 396 8.85 0.03 -14.27
N GLU A 397 8.97 -0.81 -15.27
CA GLU A 397 9.00 -0.41 -16.66
C GLU A 397 7.82 -1.01 -17.42
N SER A 398 7.49 -0.35 -18.52
CA SER A 398 6.45 -0.78 -19.41
C SER A 398 6.93 -0.73 -20.85
N ASN A 399 6.36 -1.60 -21.69
CA ASN A 399 6.78 -1.84 -23.07
C ASN A 399 8.15 -2.51 -23.15
N TYR A 400 8.16 -3.84 -23.36
CA TYR A 400 9.38 -4.58 -23.59
C TYR A 400 10.28 -3.90 -24.66
N PRO A 401 11.56 -3.66 -24.36
CA PRO A 401 12.51 -3.08 -25.31
C PRO A 401 12.62 -3.87 -26.62
N SER A 402 12.31 -5.17 -26.57
CA SER A 402 12.38 -6.09 -27.70
C SER A 402 11.36 -7.23 -27.56
N THR A 403 11.20 -8.05 -28.61
CA THR A 403 10.37 -9.25 -28.55
C THR A 403 10.88 -10.31 -27.58
N TRP A 404 12.14 -10.21 -27.12
CA TRP A 404 12.80 -11.16 -26.23
C TRP A 404 13.59 -10.49 -25.10
N PHE A 405 13.41 -10.96 -23.89
CA PHE A 405 14.16 -10.55 -22.70
C PHE A 405 14.72 -11.79 -22.01
N TYR A 406 16.00 -11.78 -21.63
CA TYR A 406 16.63 -12.94 -21.00
C TYR A 406 17.33 -12.55 -19.72
N GLN A 407 16.89 -13.08 -18.58
CA GLN A 407 17.64 -12.98 -17.33
C GLN A 407 18.36 -14.31 -17.11
N THR A 408 19.65 -14.25 -16.83
CA THR A 408 20.48 -15.43 -16.53
C THR A 408 21.09 -15.33 -15.14
N TRP A 409 21.43 -16.48 -14.56
CA TRP A 409 22.14 -16.61 -13.30
C TRP A 409 22.90 -17.94 -13.23
N THR A 410 23.77 -18.06 -12.24
CA THR A 410 24.43 -19.33 -11.90
C THR A 410 23.79 -19.92 -10.66
N SER A 411 23.35 -21.18 -10.70
CA SER A 411 22.69 -21.78 -9.54
C SER A 411 23.64 -21.93 -8.35
N SER A 412 23.23 -21.43 -7.18
CA SER A 412 24.04 -21.50 -5.96
C SER A 412 24.02 -22.89 -5.29
N LYS A 413 23.05 -23.76 -5.65
CA LYS A 413 22.79 -25.04 -5.00
C LYS A 413 22.49 -26.15 -6.01
N SER A 414 22.93 -27.38 -5.71
CA SER A 414 22.49 -28.57 -6.42
C SER A 414 21.17 -29.09 -5.84
N GLY A 415 20.26 -29.55 -6.69
CA GLY A 415 18.97 -30.12 -6.24
C GLY A 415 17.95 -30.16 -7.36
N ASN A 416 16.67 -30.12 -7.01
CA ASN A 416 15.59 -30.02 -8.00
C ASN A 416 15.14 -28.57 -8.12
N LEU A 417 15.38 -27.94 -9.28
CA LEU A 417 14.78 -26.64 -9.61
C LEU A 417 13.27 -26.84 -9.75
N SER A 418 12.51 -26.45 -8.74
CA SER A 418 11.06 -26.70 -8.69
C SER A 418 10.26 -25.59 -9.35
N SER A 419 10.70 -24.33 -9.19
CA SER A 419 10.03 -23.19 -9.83
C SER A 419 10.89 -21.95 -9.97
N VAL A 420 10.51 -21.09 -10.92
CA VAL A 420 11.00 -19.72 -11.08
C VAL A 420 9.80 -18.76 -11.03
N GLY A 421 9.88 -17.71 -10.21
CA GLY A 421 8.86 -16.67 -10.09
C GLY A 421 9.36 -15.33 -10.63
N ILE A 422 8.54 -14.61 -11.41
CA ILE A 422 8.91 -13.35 -12.07
C ILE A 422 7.77 -12.34 -11.90
N ASN A 423 8.07 -11.10 -11.53
CA ASN A 423 7.06 -10.06 -11.37
C ASN A 423 6.64 -9.48 -12.72
N LEU A 424 5.37 -9.69 -13.08
CA LEU A 424 4.78 -9.26 -14.34
C LEU A 424 3.41 -8.64 -14.10
N GLY A 425 3.09 -7.60 -14.88
CA GLY A 425 1.76 -7.00 -14.88
C GLY A 425 1.30 -6.71 -16.30
N ALA A 426 -0.01 -6.54 -16.49
CA ALA A 426 -0.54 -6.24 -17.82
C ALA A 426 -1.80 -5.39 -17.81
N ILE A 427 -1.97 -4.57 -18.85
CA ILE A 427 -3.22 -3.88 -19.19
C ILE A 427 -3.66 -4.37 -20.56
N SER A 428 -4.82 -5.03 -20.60
CA SER A 428 -5.48 -5.48 -21.84
C SER A 428 -4.50 -6.07 -22.87
N PRO A 429 -3.62 -7.02 -22.49
CA PRO A 429 -2.62 -7.56 -23.40
C PRO A 429 -3.32 -8.27 -24.57
N ASN A 430 -2.99 -7.88 -25.79
CA ASN A 430 -3.59 -8.46 -27.00
C ASN A 430 -2.85 -9.71 -27.52
N GLN A 431 -1.71 -10.04 -26.92
CA GLN A 431 -0.90 -11.21 -27.23
C GLN A 431 -0.41 -11.82 -25.91
N PRO A 432 -0.46 -13.15 -25.76
CA PRO A 432 0.13 -13.82 -24.60
C PRO A 432 1.65 -13.63 -24.61
N LEU A 433 2.21 -13.50 -23.40
CA LEU A 433 3.63 -13.63 -23.15
C LEU A 433 3.94 -15.10 -22.87
N ALA A 434 5.06 -15.64 -23.35
CA ALA A 434 5.55 -16.93 -22.91
C ALA A 434 6.81 -16.74 -22.07
N VAL A 435 6.86 -17.45 -20.94
CA VAL A 435 8.01 -17.50 -20.05
C VAL A 435 8.64 -18.87 -20.17
N PHE A 436 9.89 -18.93 -20.62
CA PHE A 436 10.68 -20.16 -20.69
C PHE A 436 11.74 -20.14 -19.59
N VAL A 437 11.92 -21.24 -18.87
CA VAL A 437 13.07 -21.47 -17.98
C VAL A 437 14.01 -22.43 -18.69
N PHE A 438 15.30 -22.11 -18.70
CA PHE A 438 16.29 -22.82 -19.49
C PHE A 438 17.63 -23.01 -18.78
N ARG A 439 18.45 -23.91 -19.34
CA ARG A 439 19.85 -24.15 -18.99
C ARG A 439 20.73 -24.00 -20.21
N TYR A 440 21.95 -23.51 -20.00
CA TYR A 440 22.95 -23.37 -21.05
C TYR A 440 24.37 -23.65 -20.51
N PRO A 441 25.33 -24.02 -21.37
CA PRO A 441 26.64 -24.48 -20.92
C PRO A 441 27.64 -23.34 -20.64
N HIS A 442 27.72 -22.31 -21.51
CA HIS A 442 28.65 -21.16 -21.38
C HIS A 442 28.04 -19.86 -21.91
N ASP A 443 28.43 -18.69 -21.36
CA ASP A 443 27.89 -17.38 -21.79
C ASP A 443 28.25 -17.04 -23.25
N ALA A 444 29.42 -17.52 -23.69
CA ALA A 444 29.85 -17.36 -25.08
C ALA A 444 28.94 -18.14 -26.05
N ASP A 445 28.40 -19.29 -25.62
CA ASP A 445 27.47 -20.08 -26.43
C ASP A 445 26.10 -19.41 -26.47
N PHE A 446 25.65 -18.83 -25.36
CA PHE A 446 24.32 -18.23 -25.24
C PHE A 446 24.05 -17.13 -26.26
N THR A 447 25.08 -16.34 -26.61
CA THR A 447 24.97 -15.25 -27.59
C THR A 447 25.39 -15.66 -29.01
N ALA A 448 25.77 -16.93 -29.21
CA ALA A 448 26.20 -17.46 -30.49
C ALA A 448 25.02 -17.74 -31.45
N PRO A 449 25.23 -17.60 -32.77
CA PRO A 449 24.20 -17.89 -33.77
C PRO A 449 23.67 -19.31 -33.69
N PHE A 450 22.35 -19.45 -33.78
CA PHE A 450 21.66 -20.74 -33.79
C PHE A 450 21.86 -21.59 -32.53
N PHE A 451 22.43 -21.03 -31.46
CA PHE A 451 22.50 -21.71 -30.18
C PHE A 451 21.09 -22.07 -29.69
N LYS A 452 20.97 -23.26 -29.11
CA LYS A 452 19.74 -23.78 -28.53
C LYS A 452 20.02 -24.16 -27.09
N TRP A 453 19.37 -23.46 -26.17
CA TRP A 453 19.35 -23.83 -24.76
C TRP A 453 18.53 -25.11 -24.53
N GLU A 454 18.73 -25.72 -23.38
CA GLU A 454 17.86 -26.79 -22.87
C GLU A 454 16.66 -26.13 -22.15
N THR A 455 15.44 -26.27 -22.68
CA THR A 455 14.24 -25.78 -21.98
C THR A 455 13.91 -26.73 -20.84
N LEU A 456 13.89 -26.21 -19.62
CA LEU A 456 13.57 -26.97 -18.41
C LEU A 456 12.07 -26.87 -18.04
N GLY A 457 11.43 -25.76 -18.36
CA GLY A 457 10.01 -25.51 -18.10
C GLY A 457 9.52 -24.29 -18.85
N TRP A 458 8.20 -24.14 -19.00
CA TRP A 458 7.62 -22.95 -19.59
C TRP A 458 6.16 -22.75 -19.17
N ALA A 459 5.68 -21.51 -19.27
CA ALA A 459 4.27 -21.18 -19.07
C ALA A 459 3.82 -20.05 -20.03
N PRO A 460 2.60 -20.13 -20.59
CA PRO A 460 1.96 -18.98 -21.19
C PRO A 460 1.40 -18.06 -20.10
N VAL A 461 1.45 -16.75 -20.34
CA VAL A 461 0.93 -15.71 -19.47
C VAL A 461 -0.04 -14.86 -20.29
N THR A 462 -1.30 -14.88 -19.89
CA THR A 462 -2.38 -14.08 -20.45
C THR A 462 -2.81 -12.99 -19.47
N ALA A 463 -3.76 -12.14 -19.88
CA ALA A 463 -4.38 -11.16 -19.00
C ALA A 463 -4.99 -11.80 -17.73
N ASP A 464 -5.43 -13.05 -17.79
CA ASP A 464 -6.06 -13.74 -16.66
C ASP A 464 -5.04 -14.24 -15.62
N ASN A 465 -3.74 -14.25 -15.98
CA ASN A 465 -2.68 -14.73 -15.10
C ASN A 465 -2.02 -13.63 -14.26
N VAL A 466 -2.24 -12.37 -14.61
CA VAL A 466 -1.59 -11.22 -13.95
C VAL A 466 -2.61 -10.12 -13.73
N THR A 467 -2.45 -9.36 -12.66
CA THR A 467 -3.12 -8.08 -12.53
C THR A 467 -2.21 -6.95 -13.00
N VAL A 468 -2.70 -5.72 -12.89
CA VAL A 468 -1.90 -4.50 -13.07
C VAL A 468 -0.96 -4.21 -11.90
N SER A 469 -0.92 -5.10 -10.90
CA SER A 469 -0.13 -4.98 -9.67
C SER A 469 1.26 -5.62 -9.73
N LEU A 470 1.76 -6.02 -10.92
CA LEU A 470 3.08 -6.64 -11.06
C LEU A 470 3.24 -7.91 -10.20
N ASP A 471 2.27 -8.81 -10.29
CA ASP A 471 2.22 -10.07 -9.56
C ASP A 471 3.34 -11.04 -9.96
N VAL A 472 3.65 -11.98 -9.07
CA VAL A 472 4.53 -13.09 -9.42
C VAL A 472 3.81 -14.08 -10.33
N VAL A 473 4.35 -14.24 -11.54
CA VAL A 473 4.07 -15.36 -12.41
C VAL A 473 5.05 -16.49 -12.10
N LYS A 474 4.52 -17.64 -11.70
CA LYS A 474 5.31 -18.82 -11.35
C LYS A 474 5.36 -19.82 -12.49
N VAL A 475 6.56 -20.17 -12.94
CA VAL A 475 6.81 -21.28 -13.86
C VAL A 475 7.25 -22.50 -13.08
N SER A 476 6.48 -23.58 -13.18
CA SER A 476 6.86 -24.90 -12.66
C SER A 476 7.92 -25.53 -13.56
N VAL A 477 8.96 -26.11 -12.96
CA VAL A 477 10.11 -26.68 -13.69
C VAL A 477 10.24 -28.19 -13.43
N GLY A 478 10.75 -28.59 -12.26
CA GLY A 478 10.93 -29.99 -11.89
C GLY A 478 12.16 -30.66 -12.53
N ALA A 479 13.26 -29.92 -12.69
CA ALA A 479 14.49 -30.41 -13.32
C ALA A 479 15.67 -30.44 -12.32
N SER A 480 16.49 -31.49 -12.37
CA SER A 480 17.71 -31.55 -11.55
C SER A 480 18.77 -30.58 -12.06
N VAL A 481 19.27 -29.72 -11.17
CA VAL A 481 20.34 -28.76 -11.40
C VAL A 481 21.52 -29.03 -10.46
N LYS A 482 22.71 -28.61 -10.88
CA LYS A 482 23.92 -28.60 -10.05
C LYS A 482 24.30 -27.18 -9.69
N LYS A 483 24.92 -27.02 -8.52
CA LYS A 483 25.64 -25.79 -8.19
C LYS A 483 26.63 -25.47 -9.31
N GLY A 484 26.58 -24.24 -9.83
CA GLY A 484 27.39 -23.81 -10.96
C GLY A 484 26.73 -24.00 -12.33
N ASP A 485 25.57 -24.67 -12.42
CA ASP A 485 24.80 -24.69 -13.66
C ASP A 485 24.37 -23.27 -14.02
N ARG A 486 24.46 -22.92 -15.31
CA ARG A 486 24.00 -21.64 -15.81
C ARG A 486 22.56 -21.78 -16.28
N LEU A 487 21.71 -20.98 -15.68
CA LEU A 487 20.27 -21.02 -15.83
C LEU A 487 19.78 -19.66 -16.32
N GLY A 488 18.58 -19.63 -16.85
CA GLY A 488 17.94 -18.39 -17.23
C GLY A 488 16.44 -18.53 -17.42
N PHE A 489 15.78 -17.39 -17.58
CA PHE A 489 14.44 -17.34 -18.12
C PHE A 489 14.35 -16.35 -19.28
N ALA A 490 13.49 -16.67 -20.25
CA ALA A 490 13.20 -15.86 -21.41
C ALA A 490 11.75 -15.39 -21.38
N LEU A 491 11.53 -14.10 -21.55
CA LEU A 491 10.23 -13.46 -21.74
C LEU A 491 10.06 -13.17 -23.23
N THR A 492 9.05 -13.76 -23.87
CA THR A 492 8.81 -13.57 -25.31
C THR A 492 7.35 -13.30 -25.62
N VAL A 493 7.10 -12.31 -26.49
CA VAL A 493 5.77 -12.00 -27.02
C VAL A 493 5.68 -12.36 -28.50
N GLY A 494 4.54 -12.89 -28.93
CA GLY A 494 4.27 -13.14 -30.35
C GLY A 494 4.38 -11.86 -31.19
N TYR A 495 5.04 -11.94 -32.35
CA TYR A 495 5.15 -10.83 -33.31
C TYR A 495 3.82 -10.60 -34.05
N PRO A 496 3.44 -9.35 -34.40
CA PRO A 496 4.14 -8.07 -34.20
C PRO A 496 3.72 -7.33 -32.91
N MET A 497 4.70 -6.85 -32.16
CA MET A 497 4.45 -5.79 -31.17
C MET A 497 4.09 -4.51 -31.92
N LYS A 498 2.84 -4.04 -31.80
CA LYS A 498 2.55 -2.65 -32.13
C LYS A 498 3.35 -1.79 -31.18
N LYS A 499 4.16 -0.88 -31.73
CA LYS A 499 4.83 0.19 -30.99
C LYS A 499 3.72 0.96 -30.26
N ALA A 500 3.52 0.71 -28.97
CA ALA A 500 2.90 1.74 -28.15
C ALA A 500 3.83 2.95 -28.31
N PRO A 501 3.33 4.12 -28.73
CA PRO A 501 4.12 5.32 -28.62
C PRO A 501 4.64 5.39 -27.17
N SER A 502 5.77 6.05 -26.96
CA SER A 502 6.06 6.67 -25.66
C SER A 502 4.86 7.58 -25.36
N LEU A 503 3.82 7.02 -24.75
CA LEU A 503 2.51 7.65 -24.77
C LEU A 503 2.43 8.66 -23.64
N PRO A 504 1.90 9.85 -23.91
CA PRO A 504 1.36 10.68 -22.85
C PRO A 504 0.21 9.90 -22.17
N ARG A 505 0.22 9.96 -20.84
CA ARG A 505 -0.75 9.60 -19.79
C ARG A 505 -2.22 9.16 -20.05
N SER A 506 -2.75 8.98 -21.26
CA SER A 506 -4.21 9.00 -21.46
C SER A 506 -4.85 7.96 -22.39
N SER A 507 -4.19 6.87 -22.80
CA SER A 507 -4.85 5.84 -23.61
C SER A 507 -5.17 4.56 -22.81
N PRO A 508 -6.43 4.33 -22.39
CA PRO A 508 -6.88 3.09 -21.76
C PRO A 508 -6.92 1.87 -22.71
N THR A 509 -6.47 2.02 -23.95
CA THR A 509 -6.46 0.94 -24.98
C THR A 509 -5.06 0.45 -25.34
N ALA A 510 -4.02 0.91 -24.65
CA ALA A 510 -2.67 0.41 -24.84
C ALA A 510 -2.54 -1.00 -24.22
N SER A 511 -2.36 -2.01 -25.07
CA SER A 511 -1.96 -3.36 -24.67
C SER A 511 -0.51 -3.33 -24.17
N VAL A 512 -0.30 -3.33 -22.86
CA VAL A 512 1.02 -3.12 -22.26
C VAL A 512 1.32 -4.21 -21.25
N TRP A 513 2.51 -4.79 -21.36
CA TRP A 513 3.13 -5.60 -20.31
C TRP A 513 4.08 -4.73 -19.50
N GLY A 514 4.16 -4.98 -18.20
CA GLY A 514 5.11 -4.37 -17.27
C GLY A 514 5.89 -5.40 -16.48
N TYR A 515 7.06 -4.98 -16.02
CA TYR A 515 8.00 -5.75 -15.22
C TYR A 515 8.75 -4.82 -14.27
N LEU A 516 9.42 -5.39 -13.26
CA LEU A 516 10.25 -4.65 -12.31
C LEU A 516 11.73 -4.84 -12.62
N MET A 517 12.50 -3.76 -12.48
CA MET A 517 13.95 -3.74 -12.62
C MET A 517 14.64 -3.07 -11.45
N THR A 518 15.90 -3.43 -11.23
CA THR A 518 16.81 -2.79 -10.26
C THR A 518 18.20 -2.59 -10.85
N ASP A 519 18.93 -1.59 -10.35
CA ASP A 519 20.34 -1.34 -10.66
C ASP A 519 21.29 -2.08 -9.70
N GLN A 520 20.73 -2.70 -8.66
CA GLN A 520 21.47 -3.45 -7.65
C GLN A 520 21.58 -4.92 -8.07
N VAL A 521 22.45 -5.21 -9.04
CA VAL A 521 22.60 -6.55 -9.64
C VAL A 521 23.45 -7.47 -8.77
N GLU A 522 23.00 -8.71 -8.56
CA GLU A 522 23.82 -9.73 -7.90
C GLU A 522 24.96 -10.25 -8.79
N ASP A 523 26.05 -10.69 -8.17
CA ASP A 523 27.20 -11.25 -8.89
C ASP A 523 26.81 -12.47 -9.74
N GLY A 524 27.13 -12.42 -11.03
CA GLY A 524 26.85 -13.50 -11.98
C GLY A 524 25.43 -13.50 -12.54
N HIS A 525 24.62 -12.48 -12.24
CA HIS A 525 23.34 -12.25 -12.89
C HIS A 525 23.55 -11.36 -14.12
N ILE A 526 22.98 -11.73 -15.26
CA ILE A 526 23.12 -10.97 -16.51
C ILE A 526 21.78 -10.87 -17.22
N LEU A 527 21.38 -9.63 -17.54
CA LEU A 527 20.21 -9.31 -18.34
C LEU A 527 20.60 -9.06 -19.79
N TYR A 528 20.00 -9.81 -20.72
CA TYR A 528 20.21 -9.67 -22.15
C TYR A 528 18.93 -9.25 -22.87
N VAL A 529 19.10 -8.42 -23.91
CA VAL A 529 18.01 -7.96 -24.78
C VAL A 529 18.38 -8.08 -26.25
N LEU A 530 17.40 -8.36 -27.09
CA LEU A 530 17.59 -8.28 -28.54
C LEU A 530 17.42 -6.83 -29.01
N ASN A 531 18.28 -6.33 -29.89
CA ASN A 531 18.14 -4.96 -30.38
C ASN A 531 16.86 -4.80 -31.25
N LYS A 532 16.07 -3.75 -31.00
CA LYS A 532 14.73 -3.46 -31.54
C LYS A 532 14.61 -3.42 -33.08
N SER A 533 15.74 -3.44 -33.80
CA SER A 533 15.77 -3.38 -35.27
C SER A 533 16.73 -4.39 -35.90
N HIS A 534 17.38 -5.26 -35.11
CA HIS A 534 18.39 -6.18 -35.61
C HIS A 534 18.06 -7.62 -35.22
N VAL A 535 17.61 -8.39 -36.20
CA VAL A 535 17.53 -9.87 -36.14
C VAL A 535 18.77 -10.52 -36.77
N SER A 536 19.66 -9.71 -37.34
CA SER A 536 20.93 -10.13 -37.93
C SER A 536 22.08 -9.34 -37.30
N PHE A 537 23.30 -9.88 -37.43
CA PHE A 537 24.54 -9.19 -37.10
C PHE A 537 24.57 -7.77 -37.66
N GLN A 538 25.09 -6.81 -36.88
CA GLN A 538 25.46 -5.49 -37.40
C GLN A 538 26.65 -5.63 -38.38
N GLU A 539 26.94 -4.59 -39.17
CA GLU A 539 28.21 -4.53 -39.91
C GLU A 539 29.37 -4.83 -38.94
N GLY A 540 30.14 -5.90 -39.20
CA GLY A 540 31.26 -6.32 -38.35
C GLY A 540 31.11 -7.64 -37.57
N TYR A 541 30.03 -8.42 -37.75
CA TYR A 541 29.83 -9.72 -37.08
C TYR A 541 29.60 -9.67 -35.56
N GLU A 542 29.05 -8.57 -35.03
CA GLU A 542 28.64 -8.47 -33.62
C GLU A 542 27.20 -8.95 -33.34
N SER A 543 27.02 -9.78 -32.31
CA SER A 543 25.72 -10.37 -31.95
C SER A 543 24.66 -9.28 -31.73
N PRO A 544 23.42 -9.45 -32.22
CA PRO A 544 22.34 -8.50 -31.97
C PRO A 544 21.83 -8.54 -30.52
N VAL A 545 22.24 -9.55 -29.74
CA VAL A 545 21.98 -9.67 -28.31
C VAL A 545 22.94 -8.75 -27.54
N ARG A 546 22.39 -7.88 -26.72
CA ARG A 546 23.15 -6.93 -25.90
C ARG A 546 22.93 -7.21 -24.42
N VAL A 547 23.98 -7.05 -23.64
CA VAL A 547 23.88 -6.98 -22.18
C VAL A 547 23.31 -5.61 -21.81
N LEU A 548 22.29 -5.60 -20.94
CA LEU A 548 21.92 -4.41 -20.20
C LEU A 548 22.77 -4.37 -18.94
N GLU A 549 23.89 -3.65 -19.02
CA GLU A 549 24.82 -3.50 -17.91
C GLU A 549 24.12 -2.92 -16.70
N GLU A 550 24.45 -3.44 -15.52
CA GLU A 550 23.94 -2.97 -14.23
C GLU A 550 22.40 -3.00 -14.14
N ARG A 551 21.72 -3.90 -14.87
CA ARG A 551 20.26 -4.09 -14.75
C ARG A 551 19.93 -5.54 -14.42
N GLU A 552 18.94 -5.72 -13.53
CA GLU A 552 18.38 -7.01 -13.19
C GLU A 552 16.85 -6.93 -13.11
N LEU A 553 16.14 -7.97 -13.55
CA LEU A 553 14.70 -8.09 -13.31
C LEU A 553 14.40 -8.46 -11.85
N LYS A 554 13.16 -8.26 -11.38
CA LYS A 554 12.67 -8.88 -10.14
C LYS A 554 12.26 -10.34 -10.38
N TRP A 555 12.92 -11.29 -9.73
CA TRP A 555 12.62 -12.72 -9.85
C TRP A 555 13.14 -13.53 -8.66
N TYR A 556 12.75 -14.81 -8.60
CA TYR A 556 13.33 -15.81 -7.70
C TYR A 556 13.34 -17.21 -8.33
N ALA A 557 14.22 -18.10 -7.87
CA ALA A 557 14.25 -19.52 -8.19
C ALA A 557 14.40 -20.38 -6.93
N ARG A 558 13.72 -21.53 -6.94
CA ARG A 558 13.72 -22.49 -5.84
C ARG A 558 14.36 -23.80 -6.25
N VAL A 559 15.42 -24.17 -5.54
CA VAL A 559 16.08 -25.47 -5.67
C VAL A 559 15.91 -26.23 -4.35
N ASP A 560 15.01 -27.21 -4.36
CA ASP A 560 14.72 -28.02 -3.19
C ASP A 560 15.80 -29.10 -3.00
#